data_AF-A0ABD7QH04-F1
#
_entry.id   AF-A0ABD7QH04-F1
#
_cell.length_a   1.000
_cell.length_b   1.000
_cell.length_c   1.000
_cell.angle_alpha   90.00
_cell.angle_beta   90.00
_cell.angle_gamma   90.00
#
_symmetry.space_group_name_H-M   'P 1'
#
loop_
_entity.id
_entity.type
_entity.pdbx_description
1 polymer ?
#
loop_
_entity_poly.entity_id
_entity_poly.type
_entity_poly.pdbx_seq_one_letter_code
_entity_poly.pdbx_strand_id
1 'polypeptide(L)' 'MCDNKTDSYARRFKRVFDYIDRHLDDALLLEKLSEVAHFLPFHFHRQFCSYCGMPPGRYIQVMRLKRASYRPAL' A
#
# COMPACT_ATOMS: atom_id res chain seq x y z
N MET A 1 5.81 29.07 -7.19
CA MET A 1 5.71 28.02 -6.16
C MET A 1 4.66 27.02 -6.61
N CYS A 2 5.06 25.93 -7.28
CA CYS A 2 4.12 24.93 -7.80
C CYS A 2 4.60 23.50 -7.48
N ASP A 3 4.67 23.17 -6.19
CA ASP A 3 4.90 21.79 -5.74
C ASP A 3 4.01 21.53 -4.53
N ASN A 4 2.74 21.18 -4.76
CA ASN A 4 1.83 20.81 -3.67
C ASN A 4 0.97 19.56 -3.94
N LYS A 5 0.87 19.10 -5.21
CA LYS A 5 0.12 17.88 -5.53
C LYS A 5 0.95 16.62 -5.33
N THR A 6 2.17 16.58 -5.86
CA THR A 6 3.07 15.40 -5.77
C THR A 6 3.40 15.05 -4.32
N ASP A 7 3.65 16.07 -3.50
CA ASP A 7 3.93 15.91 -2.07
C ASP A 7 2.71 15.37 -1.29
N SER A 8 1.49 15.75 -1.70
CA SER A 8 0.25 15.19 -1.13
C SER A 8 0.07 13.71 -1.49
N TYR A 9 0.47 13.26 -2.68
CA TYR A 9 0.37 11.84 -3.05
C TYR A 9 1.38 11.00 -2.28
N ALA A 10 2.64 11.44 -2.19
CA ALA A 10 3.67 10.76 -1.43
C ALA A 10 3.26 10.58 0.05
N ARG A 11 2.71 11.62 0.68
CA ARG A 11 2.19 11.54 2.07
C ARG A 11 1.02 10.56 2.21
N ARG A 12 0.10 10.51 1.24
CA ARG A 12 -1.02 9.55 1.24
C ARG A 12 -0.53 8.12 1.07
N PHE A 13 0.35 7.87 0.09
CA PHE A 13 0.91 6.53 -0.13
C PHE A 13 1.77 6.06 1.05
N LYS A 14 2.51 6.95 1.71
CA LYS A 14 3.22 6.61 2.94
C LYS A 14 2.28 6.01 3.99
N ARG A 15 1.13 6.65 4.25
CA ARG A 15 0.12 6.13 5.18
C ARG A 15 -0.42 4.77 4.77
N VAL A 16 -0.62 4.55 3.47
CA VAL A 16 -1.07 3.25 2.94
C VAL A 16 -0.02 2.17 3.19
N PHE A 17 1.26 2.45 2.94
CA PHE A 17 2.33 1.48 3.21
C PHE A 17 2.47 1.18 4.69
N ASP A 18 2.45 2.22 5.55
CA ASP A 18 2.47 2.07 7.00
C ASP A 18 1.27 1.24 7.49
N TYR A 19 0.09 1.44 6.89
CA TYR A 19 -1.10 0.67 7.21
C TYR A 19 -0.98 -0.79 6.77
N ILE A 20 -0.51 -1.04 5.54
CA ILE A 20 -0.28 -2.39 5.03
C ILE A 20 0.69 -3.14 5.95
N ASP A 21 1.83 -2.55 6.30
CA ASP A 21 2.87 -3.19 7.13
C ASP A 21 2.36 -3.59 8.53
N ARG A 22 1.54 -2.72 9.14
CA ARG A 22 0.91 -2.98 10.45
C ARG A 22 -0.18 -4.05 10.42
N HIS A 23 -0.81 -4.27 9.27
CA HIS A 23 -1.97 -5.16 9.13
C HIS A 23 -1.70 -6.31 8.13
N LEU A 24 -0.42 -6.68 7.91
CA LEU A 24 -0.06 -7.77 6.98
C LEU A 24 -0.69 -9.12 7.37
N ASP A 25 -0.97 -9.31 8.65
CA ASP A 25 -1.55 -10.53 9.21
C ASP A 25 -3.09 -10.57 9.05
N ASP A 26 -3.73 -9.44 8.70
CA ASP A 26 -5.18 -9.30 8.54
C ASP A 26 -5.63 -9.35 7.07
N ALA A 27 -6.91 -9.56 6.84
CA ALA A 27 -7.52 -9.43 5.51
C ALA A 27 -7.49 -7.97 5.02
N LEU A 28 -6.48 -7.65 4.21
CA LEU A 28 -6.33 -6.35 3.54
C LEU A 28 -7.12 -6.33 2.23
N LEU A 29 -8.29 -5.71 2.28
CA LEU A 29 -9.17 -5.48 1.12
C LEU A 29 -8.83 -4.17 0.41
N LEU A 30 -9.11 -4.11 -0.89
CA LEU A 30 -8.84 -2.94 -1.73
C LEU A 30 -9.61 -1.70 -1.24
N GLU A 31 -10.85 -1.89 -0.78
CA GLU A 31 -11.71 -0.83 -0.27
C GLU A 31 -11.05 -0.14 0.92
N LYS A 32 -10.57 -0.91 1.91
CA LYS A 32 -9.90 -0.38 3.11
C LYS A 32 -8.65 0.43 2.76
N LEU A 33 -7.83 -0.08 1.83
CA LEU A 33 -6.62 0.64 1.41
C LEU A 33 -6.95 1.96 0.69
N SER A 34 -8.03 1.96 -0.09
CA SER A 34 -8.51 3.17 -0.77
C SER A 34 -9.02 4.22 0.21
N GLU A 35 -9.69 3.80 1.28
CA GLU A 35 -10.14 4.68 2.36
C GLU A 35 -8.96 5.34 3.09
N VAL A 36 -7.93 4.55 3.44
CA VAL A 36 -6.69 5.05 4.08
C VAL A 36 -5.98 6.09 3.20
N ALA A 37 -6.04 5.91 1.87
CA ALA A 37 -5.46 6.83 0.91
C ALA A 37 -6.36 8.06 0.62
N HIS A 38 -7.60 8.07 1.11
CA HIS A 38 -8.67 9.00 0.71
C HIS A 38 -8.88 9.03 -0.81
N PHE A 39 -8.95 7.85 -1.43
CA PHE A 39 -9.21 7.67 -2.85
C PHE A 39 -10.41 6.74 -3.07
N LEU A 40 -11.05 6.90 -4.23
CA LEU A 40 -11.97 5.88 -4.72
C LEU A 40 -11.20 4.59 -5.08
N PRO A 41 -11.77 3.40 -4.86
CA PRO A 41 -11.08 2.12 -5.07
C PRO A 41 -10.40 1.98 -6.45
N PHE A 42 -11.11 2.39 -7.51
CA PHE A 42 -10.58 2.33 -8.87
C PHE A 42 -9.40 3.30 -9.10
N HIS A 43 -9.50 4.51 -8.57
CA HIS A 43 -8.43 5.51 -8.68
C HIS A 43 -7.21 5.10 -7.84
N PHE A 44 -7.44 4.58 -6.63
CA PHE A 44 -6.41 4.01 -5.78
C PHE A 44 -5.66 2.90 -6.52
N HIS A 45 -6.38 1.93 -7.10
CA HIS A 45 -5.74 0.83 -7.81
C HIS A 45 -4.84 1.32 -8.95
N ARG A 46 -5.34 2.21 -9.82
CA ARG A 46 -4.56 2.78 -10.93
C ARG A 46 -3.33 3.53 -10.42
N GLN A 47 -3.50 4.39 -9.43
CA GLN A 47 -2.42 5.22 -8.90
C GLN A 47 -1.38 4.38 -8.16
N PHE A 48 -1.82 3.37 -7.39
CA PHE A 48 -0.95 2.43 -6.71
C PHE A 48 -0.10 1.65 -7.71
N CYS A 49 -0.72 1.10 -8.77
CA CYS A 49 0.04 0.42 -9.84
C CYS A 49 1.06 1.35 -10.50
N SER A 50 0.68 2.60 -10.78
CA SER A 50 1.60 3.59 -11.35
C SER A 50 2.76 3.95 -10.41
N TYR A 51 2.54 3.92 -9.09
CA TYR A 51 3.53 4.31 -8.09
C TYR A 51 4.44 3.14 -7.67
N CYS A 52 3.86 1.97 -7.40
CA CYS A 52 4.57 0.75 -6.97
C CYS A 52 5.04 -0.15 -8.12
N GLY A 53 4.55 0.08 -9.35
CA GLY A 53 4.80 -0.82 -10.49
C GLY A 53 4.07 -2.16 -10.42
N MET A 54 3.22 -2.39 -9.42
CA MET A 54 2.44 -3.62 -9.25
C MET A 54 1.11 -3.39 -8.55
N PRO A 55 0.12 -4.28 -8.71
CA PRO A 55 -1.15 -4.20 -8.01
C PRO A 55 -1.01 -4.34 -6.49
N PRO A 56 -1.87 -3.69 -5.69
CA PRO A 56 -1.80 -3.72 -4.23
C PRO A 56 -1.92 -5.14 -3.66
N GLY A 57 -2.76 -6.00 -4.23
CA GLY A 57 -2.87 -7.40 -3.79
C GLY A 57 -1.56 -8.18 -3.96
N ARG A 58 -0.85 -7.99 -5.08
CA ARG A 58 0.46 -8.61 -5.32
C ARG A 58 1.52 -8.07 -4.36
N TYR A 59 1.50 -6.76 -4.11
CA TYR A 59 2.40 -6.14 -3.14
C TYR A 59 2.21 -6.75 -1.74
N ILE A 60 0.97 -6.89 -1.27
CA ILE A 60 0.66 -7.51 0.03
C ILE A 60 1.16 -8.95 0.09
N GLN A 61 0.92 -9.75 -0.95
CA GLN A 61 1.42 -11.14 -1.02
C GLN A 61 2.94 -11.20 -0.89
N VAL A 62 3.67 -10.35 -1.62
CA VAL A 62 5.14 -10.29 -1.52
C VAL A 62 5.58 -9.88 -0.13
N MET A 63 4.92 -8.91 0.51
CA MET A 63 5.26 -8.50 1.88
C MET A 63 4.99 -9.59 2.90
N ARG A 64 3.87 -10.32 2.79
CA ARG A 64 3.57 -11.49 3.65
C ARG A 64 4.62 -12.58 3.50
N LEU A 65 5.02 -12.89 2.27
CA LEU A 65 6.08 -13.87 2.02
C LEU A 65 7.40 -13.41 2.64
N LYS A 66 7.80 -12.15 2.45
CA LYS A 66 9.00 -11.59 3.07
C LYS A 66 8.96 -11.71 4.60
N ARG A 67 7.84 -11.36 5.23
CA ARG A 67 7.66 -11.44 6.69
C ARG A 67 7.70 -12.90 7.19
N ALA A 68 7.10 -13.84 6.46
CA ALA A 68 7.14 -15.26 6.77
C ALA A 68 8.55 -15.87 6.57
N SER A 69 9.29 -15.42 5.55
CA SER A 69 10.70 -15.80 5.34
C SER A 69 11.63 -15.24 6.41
N TYR A 70 11.24 -14.17 7.10
CA TYR A 70 11.94 -13.61 8.27
C TYR A 70 11.63 -14.35 9.58
N ARG A 71 11.18 -15.60 9.52
CA ARG A 71 11.24 -16.52 10.66
C ARG A 71 12.61 -17.19 10.61
N PRO A 72 13.64 -16.69 11.33
CA PRO A 72 14.88 -17.42 11.41
C PRO A 72 14.52 -18.74 12.08
N ALA A 73 14.85 -19.85 11.45
CA ALA A 73 14.92 -21.10 12.17
C ALA A 73 16.03 -20.91 13.22
N LEU A 74 15.66 -20.67 14.47
CA LEU A 74 16.48 -20.79 15.68
C LEU A 74 15.55 -20.83 16.89
#